data_AF-A0A8J7RF05-F1
#
_entry.id   AF-A0A8J7RF05-F1
#
_cell.length_a   1.000
_cell.length_b   1.000
_cell.length_c   1.000
_cell.angle_alpha   90.00
_cell.angle_beta   90.00
_cell.angle_gamma   90.00
#
_symmetry.space_group_name_H-M   'P 1'
#
loop_
_entity.id
_entity.type
_entity.pdbx_description
1 polymer ?
#
loop_
_entity_poly.entity_id
_entity_poly.type
_entity_poly.pdbx_seq_one_letter_code
_entity_poly.pdbx_strand_id
1 'polypeptide(L)'
;MRSGVQEAERPSRSQKKRESLALQETGERLAALPRARLAALPLPDALREGLDDYARMGSYGARRRQLQYIGRLMREAQEDGSLQPLLDALDRL
;
A
#
# COMPACT_ATOMS: atom_id res chain seq x y z
N MET A 1 37.21 -9.96 14.43
CA MET A 1 35.79 -10.11 14.80
C MET A 1 35.07 -8.76 14.68
N ARG A 2 34.43 -8.48 13.55
CA ARG A 2 33.30 -7.55 13.45
C ARG A 2 32.33 -8.13 12.42
N SER A 3 31.27 -8.68 12.98
CA SER A 3 29.89 -8.73 12.50
C SER A 3 29.64 -9.20 11.07
N GLY A 4 29.03 -10.40 11.01
CA GLY A 4 28.48 -11.00 9.81
C GLY A 4 27.70 -10.00 8.98
N VAL A 5 28.17 -9.85 7.75
CA VAL A 5 27.43 -9.23 6.66
C VAL A 5 26.05 -9.86 6.67
N GLN A 6 25.01 -9.04 6.82
CA GLN A 6 23.62 -9.47 6.72
C GLN A 6 23.44 -10.17 5.36
N GLU A 7 23.49 -11.49 5.37
CA GLU A 7 22.73 -12.33 4.45
C GLU A 7 21.25 -12.10 4.80
N ALA A 8 20.74 -10.92 4.44
CA ALA A 8 19.31 -10.71 4.33
C ALA A 8 18.85 -11.67 3.22
N GLU A 9 18.45 -12.86 3.68
CA GLU A 9 17.91 -13.96 2.91
C GLU A 9 17.01 -13.39 1.81
N ARG A 10 17.44 -13.51 0.54
CA ARG A 10 16.67 -13.01 -0.59
C ARG A 10 15.25 -13.58 -0.45
N PRO A 11 14.21 -12.75 -0.33
CA PRO A 11 12.89 -13.25 0.02
C PRO A 11 12.44 -14.28 -1.02
N SER A 12 12.00 -15.44 -0.52
CA SER A 12 11.54 -16.53 -1.38
C SER A 12 10.38 -16.06 -2.26
N ARG A 13 10.15 -16.74 -3.40
CA ARG A 13 9.02 -16.44 -4.30
C ARG A 13 7.68 -16.39 -3.54
N SER A 14 7.51 -17.27 -2.56
CA SER A 14 6.33 -17.33 -1.70
C SER A 14 6.22 -16.15 -0.74
N GLN A 15 7.34 -15.62 -0.25
CA GLN A 15 7.36 -14.44 0.60
C GLN A 15 6.99 -13.18 -0.18
N LYS A 16 7.62 -12.93 -1.33
CA LYS A 16 7.28 -11.79 -2.20
C LYS A 16 5.81 -11.78 -2.60
N LYS A 17 5.24 -12.96 -2.86
CA LYS A 17 3.81 -13.11 -3.14
C LYS A 17 2.95 -12.71 -1.94
N ARG A 18 3.30 -13.13 -0.72
CA ARG A 18 2.57 -12.77 0.51
C ARG A 18 2.64 -11.27 0.79
N GLU A 19 3.82 -10.66 0.66
CA GLU A 19 4.02 -9.21 0.83
C GLU A 19 3.18 -8.41 -0.18
N SER A 20 3.22 -8.82 -1.46
CA SER A 20 2.41 -8.21 -2.52
C SER A 20 0.90 -8.30 -2.23
N LEU A 21 0.42 -9.45 -1.74
CA LEU A 21 -0.98 -9.63 -1.35
C LEU A 21 -1.35 -8.77 -0.13
N ALA A 22 -0.49 -8.70 0.88
CA ALA A 22 -0.73 -7.86 2.06
C ALA A 22 -0.84 -6.36 1.70
N LEU A 23 -0.01 -5.89 0.76
CA LEU A 23 -0.07 -4.52 0.25
C LEU A 23 -1.36 -4.25 -0.56
N GLN A 24 -1.79 -5.22 -1.37
CA GLN A 24 -3.06 -5.17 -2.09
C GLN A 24 -4.24 -5.06 -1.10
N GLU A 25 -4.30 -5.94 -0.10
CA GLU A 25 -5.34 -5.94 0.92
C GLU A 25 -5.35 -4.63 1.73
N THR A 26 -4.17 -4.09 2.04
CA THR A 26 -4.06 -2.79 2.71
C THR A 26 -4.63 -1.67 1.85
N GLY A 27 -4.31 -1.65 0.55
CA GLY A 27 -4.88 -0.69 -0.41
C GLY A 27 -6.41 -0.79 -0.50
N GLU A 28 -6.96 -2.01 -0.49
CA GLU A 28 -8.41 -2.25 -0.47
C GLU A 28 -9.07 -1.75 0.81
N ARG A 29 -8.44 -1.96 1.98
CA ARG A 29 -8.92 -1.43 3.26
C ARG A 29 -8.92 0.10 3.25
N LEU A 30 -7.86 0.73 2.74
CA LEU A 30 -7.80 2.20 2.60
C LEU A 30 -8.93 2.72 1.70
N ALA A 31 -9.19 2.06 0.57
CA ALA A 31 -10.26 2.43 -0.35
C ALA A 31 -11.68 2.35 0.27
N ALA A 32 -11.83 1.54 1.32
CA ALA A 32 -13.07 1.42 2.09
C ALA A 32 -13.19 2.44 3.25
N LEU A 33 -12.12 3.19 3.57
CA LEU A 33 -12.16 4.16 4.67
C LEU A 33 -12.92 5.44 4.29
N PRO A 34 -13.58 6.10 5.26
CA PRO A 34 -14.13 7.43 5.06
C PRO A 34 -13.05 8.45 4.70
N ARG A 35 -13.38 9.41 3.83
CA ARG A 35 -12.46 10.48 3.40
C ARG A 35 -11.78 11.23 4.56
N ALA A 36 -12.51 11.49 5.65
CA ALA A 36 -11.95 12.15 6.83
C ALA A 36 -10.81 11.35 7.48
N ARG A 37 -10.91 10.00 7.49
CA ARG A 37 -9.84 9.13 8.00
C ARG A 37 -8.64 9.12 7.04
N LEU A 38 -8.88 9.05 5.73
CA LEU A 38 -7.83 9.11 4.71
C LEU A 38 -7.08 10.46 4.70
N ALA A 39 -7.76 11.55 5.02
CA ALA A 39 -7.15 12.88 5.11
C ALA A 39 -6.13 12.98 6.26
N ALA A 40 -6.34 12.23 7.35
CA ALA A 40 -5.45 12.22 8.51
C ALA A 40 -4.23 11.31 8.36
N LEU A 41 -4.23 10.41 7.36
CA LEU A 41 -3.13 9.48 7.12
C LEU A 41 -2.04 10.11 6.25
N PRO A 42 -0.75 9.85 6.53
CA PRO A 42 0.38 10.32 5.73
C PRO A 42 0.53 9.47 4.45
N LEU A 43 -0.42 9.63 3.52
CA LEU A 43 -0.45 8.93 2.24
C LEU A 43 0.46 9.63 1.21
N PRO A 44 1.24 8.88 0.42
CA PRO A 44 1.88 9.41 -0.79
C PRO A 44 0.85 10.02 -1.74
N ASP A 45 1.23 11.10 -2.45
CA ASP A 45 0.31 11.87 -3.30
C ASP A 45 -0.41 11.01 -4.34
N ALA A 46 0.34 10.15 -5.04
CA ALA A 46 -0.23 9.24 -6.04
C ALA A 46 -1.26 8.26 -5.42
N LEU A 47 -0.99 7.76 -4.21
CA LEU A 47 -1.91 6.86 -3.52
C LEU A 47 -3.18 7.60 -3.08
N ARG A 48 -3.04 8.84 -2.59
CA ARG A 48 -4.17 9.70 -2.24
C ARG A 48 -5.07 9.97 -3.45
N GLU A 49 -4.47 10.37 -4.57
CA GLU A 49 -5.21 10.61 -5.82
C GLU A 49 -5.93 9.34 -6.30
N GLY A 50 -5.24 8.20 -6.29
CA GLY A 50 -5.83 6.92 -6.66
C GLY A 50 -7.03 6.51 -5.80
N LEU A 51 -6.99 6.79 -4.49
CA LEU A 51 -8.10 6.55 -3.56
C LEU A 51 -9.27 7.52 -3.78
N ASP A 52 -8.99 8.80 -4.06
CA ASP A 52 -10.01 9.78 -4.39
C ASP A 52 -10.73 9.45 -5.71
N ASP A 53 -9.99 8.99 -6.71
CA ASP A 53 -10.55 8.47 -7.95
C ASP A 53 -11.45 7.26 -7.71
N TYR A 54 -10.99 6.30 -6.90
CA TYR A 54 -11.80 5.13 -6.55
C TYR A 54 -13.15 5.54 -5.95
N ALA A 55 -13.16 6.52 -5.04
CA ALA A 55 -14.38 7.00 -4.41
C ALA A 55 -15.36 7.66 -5.39
N ARG A 56 -14.86 8.28 -6.47
CA ARG A 56 -15.68 8.92 -7.52
C ARG A 56 -16.25 7.93 -8.54
N MET A 57 -15.67 6.75 -8.68
CA MET A 57 -16.11 5.78 -9.68
C MET A 57 -17.47 5.17 -9.34
N GLY A 58 -18.39 5.16 -10.30
CA GLY A 58 -19.73 4.57 -10.14
C GLY A 58 -19.81 3.09 -10.54
N SER A 59 -18.99 2.62 -11.47
CA SER A 59 -19.10 1.25 -12.00
C SER A 59 -18.18 0.28 -11.26
N TYR A 60 -18.70 -0.94 -11.01
CA TYR A 60 -17.93 -2.02 -10.39
C TYR A 60 -16.65 -2.35 -11.18
N GLY A 61 -16.72 -2.37 -12.50
CA GLY A 61 -15.57 -2.64 -13.37
C GLY A 61 -14.48 -1.57 -13.26
N ALA A 62 -14.85 -0.29 -13.19
CA ALA A 62 -13.89 0.80 -12.99
C ALA A 62 -13.24 0.71 -11.60
N ARG A 63 -14.06 0.53 -10.55
CA ARG A 63 -13.57 0.34 -9.17
C ARG A 63 -12.61 -0.83 -9.04
N ARG A 64 -12.92 -1.97 -9.67
CA ARG A 64 -12.04 -3.14 -9.65
C ARG A 64 -10.68 -2.84 -10.29
N ARG A 65 -10.65 -2.19 -11.45
CA ARG A 65 -9.37 -1.78 -12.09
C ARG A 65 -8.62 -0.78 -11.24
N GLN A 66 -9.32 0.15 -10.61
CA GLN A 66 -8.71 1.14 -9.74
C GLN A 66 -8.10 0.51 -8.48
N LEU A 67 -8.71 -0.53 -7.90
CA LEU A 67 -8.09 -1.29 -6.79
C LEU A 67 -6.81 -1.99 -7.21
N GLN A 68 -6.73 -2.49 -8.45
CA GLN A 68 -5.48 -3.08 -8.96
C GLN A 68 -4.39 -2.02 -9.15
N TYR A 69 -4.78 -0.83 -9.63
CA TYR A 69 -3.88 0.31 -9.74
C TYR A 69 -3.39 0.78 -8.37
N ILE A 70 -4.28 0.93 -7.39
CA ILE A 70 -3.94 1.23 -5.99
C ILE A 70 -2.96 0.20 -5.44
N GLY A 71 -3.20 -1.09 -5.66
CA GLY A 71 -2.27 -2.14 -5.23
C GLY A 71 -0.90 -2.06 -5.89
N ARG A 72 -0.81 -1.60 -7.15
CA ARG A 72 0.47 -1.28 -7.80
C ARG A 72 1.16 -0.10 -7.11
N LEU A 73 0.43 0.99 -6.83
CA LEU A 73 0.96 2.16 -6.12
C LEU A 73 1.47 1.79 -4.73
N MET A 74 0.77 0.92 -4.00
CA MET A 74 1.23 0.42 -2.69
C MET A 74 2.58 -0.30 -2.78
N ARG A 75 2.81 -1.08 -3.85
CA ARG A 75 4.10 -1.76 -4.07
C ARG A 75 5.20 -0.79 -4.45
N GLU A 76 4.92 0.14 -5.35
CA GLU A 76 5.88 1.18 -5.75
C GLU A 76 6.28 2.04 -4.55
N ALA A 77 5.30 2.45 -3.74
CA ALA A 77 5.54 3.21 -2.52
C ALA A 77 6.29 2.41 -1.43
N GLN A 78 6.12 1.09 -1.39
CA GLN A 78 6.91 0.22 -0.50
C GLN A 78 8.36 0.12 -0.99
N GLU A 79 8.57 -0.01 -2.29
CA GLU A 79 9.90 -0.13 -2.90
C GLU A 79 10.71 1.16 -2.79
N ASP A 80 10.07 2.33 -2.91
CA ASP A 80 10.72 3.64 -2.77
C ASP A 80 10.78 4.16 -1.31
N GLY A 81 10.11 3.48 -0.37
CA GLY A 81 10.08 3.81 1.06
C GLY A 81 9.08 4.91 1.45
N SER A 82 8.36 5.50 0.49
CA SER A 82 7.36 6.55 0.76
C SER A 82 6.13 6.03 1.52
N LEU A 83 5.90 4.71 1.52
CA LEU A 83 4.82 4.08 2.29
C LEU A 83 5.12 3.98 3.79
N GLN A 84 6.38 4.11 4.22
CA GLN A 84 6.78 3.87 5.61
C GLN A 84 6.02 4.73 6.64
N PRO A 85 5.84 6.05 6.44
CA PRO A 85 5.09 6.87 7.39
C PRO A 85 3.63 6.41 7.56
N LEU A 86 3.02 5.88 6.50
CA LEU A 86 1.67 5.33 6.55
C LEU A 86 1.64 4.06 7.40
N LEU A 87 2.56 3.12 7.16
CA LEU A 87 2.63 1.87 7.92
C LEU A 87 2.86 2.17 9.40
N ASP A 88 3.80 3.05 9.72
CA ASP A 88 4.07 3.51 11.08
C ASP A 88 2.85 4.16 11.74
N ALA A 89 2.01 4.88 10.98
CA ALA A 89 0.78 5.47 11.50
C ALA A 89 -0.30 4.42 11.78
N LEU A 90 -0.38 3.38 10.93
CA LEU A 90 -1.32 2.28 11.10
C LEU A 90 -0.97 1.37 12.28
N ASP A 91 0.33 1.16 12.56
CA ASP A 91 0.80 0.34 13.67
C ASP A 91 0.59 0.99 15.06
N ARG A 92 0.32 2.30 15.11
CA ARG A 92 0.08 3.06 16.35
C ARG A 92 -1.40 3.20 16.71
N LEU A 93 -2.31 2.64 15.90
CA LEU A 93 -3.75 2.61 16.14
C LEU A 93 -4.16 1.39 16.98
#